data_AF-A0A9E2VM39-F1
#
_entry.id   AF-A0A9E2VM39-F1
#
_cell.length_a   1.000
_cell.length_b   1.000
_cell.length_c   1.000
_cell.angle_alpha   90.00
_cell.angle_beta   90.00
_cell.angle_gamma   90.00
#
_symmetry.space_group_name_H-M   'P 1'
#
loop_
_entity.id
_entity.type
_entity.pdbx_description
1 polymer ?
#
loop_
_entity_poly.entity_id
_entity_poly.type
_entity_poly.pdbx_seq_one_letter_code
_entity_poly.pdbx_strand_id
1 'polypeptide(L)'
;GFGVRIKSVDGSVFSDNGKVVSASTLSALGTFAGIPGSAAVEPIPGTNTVYFLGAAGNDLQLLSFDRNTFLEFDSKLFTNVTSARMLSLVRAGHEPAGGDRLAFVQSGGRAGIISIPPAAFKVRNFLSNGSNSQLTWSSEIGRQYQVQWSIDLTNWTTFITTTATQVHTTNTFNSVRASGREFYRVVTN
;
A
#
# COMPACT_ATOMS: atom_id res chain seq x y z
N GLY A 1 0.79 17.75 -27.70
CA GLY A 1 1.44 16.80 -26.77
C GLY A 1 0.70 15.48 -26.82
N PHE A 2 1.39 14.35 -26.88
CA PHE A 2 0.89 13.01 -27.26
C PHE A 2 -0.10 12.32 -26.29
N GLY A 3 -0.90 13.06 -25.52
CA GLY A 3 -2.05 12.50 -24.79
C GLY A 3 -1.75 11.57 -23.62
N VAL A 4 -0.48 11.20 -23.40
CA VAL A 4 0.02 10.44 -22.24
C VAL A 4 0.26 11.41 -21.08
N ARG A 5 -0.32 11.13 -19.92
CA ARG A 5 -0.07 11.87 -18.69
C ARG A 5 1.08 11.21 -17.95
N ILE A 6 1.97 12.05 -17.43
CA ILE A 6 3.13 11.58 -16.69
C ILE A 6 3.20 12.26 -15.33
N LYS A 7 3.79 11.56 -14.36
CA LYS A 7 4.16 12.09 -13.06
C LYS A 7 5.57 11.68 -12.70
N SER A 8 6.30 12.54 -12.00
CA SER A 8 7.64 12.23 -11.51
C SER A 8 7.66 12.23 -10.00
N VAL A 9 8.23 11.19 -9.40
CA VAL A 9 8.48 11.13 -7.96
C VAL A 9 9.71 10.28 -7.68
N ASP A 10 10.48 10.63 -6.65
CA ASP A 10 11.62 9.84 -6.15
C ASP A 10 12.59 9.35 -7.25
N GLY A 11 12.89 10.21 -8.23
CA GLY A 11 13.81 9.90 -9.33
C GLY A 11 13.26 9.02 -10.45
N SER A 12 11.95 8.73 -10.45
CA SER A 12 11.28 7.94 -11.48
C SER A 12 10.17 8.76 -12.16
N VAL A 13 9.91 8.50 -13.44
CA VAL A 13 8.79 9.05 -14.22
C VAL A 13 7.82 7.91 -14.55
N PHE A 14 6.56 8.14 -14.21
CA PHE A 14 5.45 7.21 -14.34
C PHE A 14 4.50 7.74 -15.40
N SER A 15 4.08 6.91 -16.34
CA SER A 15 3.05 7.25 -17.31
C SER A 15 1.71 6.58 -16.99
N ASP A 16 0.62 7.19 -17.46
CA ASP A 16 -0.73 6.66 -17.34
C ASP A 16 -0.99 5.38 -18.17
N ASN A 17 -0.05 4.97 -19.02
CA ASN A 17 -0.02 3.66 -19.70
C ASN A 17 0.87 2.61 -18.99
N GLY A 18 1.34 2.91 -17.78
CA GLY A 18 2.04 1.95 -16.91
C GLY A 18 3.54 1.85 -17.11
N LYS A 19 4.14 2.60 -18.02
CA LYS A 19 5.60 2.61 -18.18
C LYS A 19 6.25 3.42 -17.08
N VAL A 20 7.39 2.93 -16.61
CA VAL A 20 8.22 3.63 -15.63
C VAL A 20 9.63 3.73 -16.18
N VAL A 21 10.19 4.95 -16.14
CA VAL A 21 11.56 5.23 -16.52
C VAL A 21 12.30 5.98 -15.43
N SER A 22 13.63 5.88 -15.41
CA SER A 22 14.48 6.73 -14.57
C SER A 22 14.37 8.17 -15.03
N ALA A 23 14.14 9.12 -14.12
CA ALA A 23 14.03 10.53 -14.46
C ALA A 23 15.35 11.15 -14.95
N SER A 24 16.50 10.62 -14.49
CA SER A 24 17.83 11.13 -14.83
C SER A 24 18.39 10.53 -16.12
N THR A 25 18.05 9.28 -16.43
CA THR A 25 18.64 8.55 -17.56
C THR A 25 17.64 8.18 -18.65
N LEU A 26 16.33 8.34 -18.39
CA LEU A 26 15.23 7.91 -19.25
C LEU A 26 15.26 6.40 -19.59
N SER A 27 16.06 5.61 -18.88
CA SER A 27 16.08 4.16 -19.04
C SER A 27 14.80 3.54 -18.50
N ALA A 28 14.30 2.50 -19.16
CA ALA A 28 13.13 1.77 -18.70
C ALA A 28 13.43 1.04 -17.39
N LEU A 29 12.59 1.26 -16.39
CA LEU A 29 12.65 0.57 -15.09
C LEU A 29 11.65 -0.58 -15.01
N GLY A 30 10.49 -0.44 -15.66
CA GLY A 30 9.47 -1.49 -15.65
C GLY A 30 8.16 -1.10 -16.31
N THR A 31 7.16 -1.97 -16.16
CA THR A 31 5.81 -1.75 -16.68
C THR A 31 4.80 -2.38 -15.74
N PHE A 32 3.83 -1.60 -15.28
CA PHE A 32 2.65 -2.11 -14.60
C PHE A 32 1.69 -2.71 -15.63
N ALA A 33 1.25 -3.96 -15.40
CA ALA A 33 0.29 -4.65 -16.25
C ALA A 33 -1.14 -4.46 -15.74
N GLY A 34 -2.14 -4.69 -16.59
CA GLY A 34 -3.55 -4.72 -16.18
C GLY A 34 -4.19 -3.35 -15.88
N ILE A 35 -3.52 -2.24 -16.19
CA ILE A 35 -4.04 -0.88 -15.92
C ILE A 35 -5.35 -0.63 -16.69
N PRO A 36 -6.36 -0.02 -16.04
CA PRO A 36 -7.63 0.32 -16.69
C PRO A 36 -7.45 1.32 -17.85
N GLY A 37 -8.41 1.32 -18.77
CA GLY A 37 -8.38 2.21 -19.93
C GLY A 37 -8.52 3.68 -19.52
N SER A 38 -7.86 4.58 -20.26
CA SER A 38 -7.93 6.04 -20.00
C SER A 38 -7.61 6.42 -18.55
N ALA A 39 -6.63 5.74 -17.96
CA ALA A 39 -6.26 5.93 -16.57
C ALA A 39 -5.57 7.27 -16.30
N ALA A 40 -5.48 7.61 -15.02
CA ALA A 40 -4.51 8.54 -14.47
C ALA A 40 -3.68 7.80 -13.41
N VAL A 41 -2.43 8.21 -13.27
CA VAL A 41 -1.45 7.62 -12.35
C VAL A 41 -1.18 8.58 -11.19
N GLU A 42 -1.03 8.04 -9.98
CA GLU A 42 -0.54 8.76 -8.81
C GLU A 42 0.45 7.90 -8.01
N PRO A 43 1.76 8.13 -8.16
CA PRO A 43 2.76 7.51 -7.30
C PRO A 43 2.87 8.29 -5.98
N ILE A 44 2.82 7.61 -4.83
CA ILE A 44 2.78 8.26 -3.51
C ILE A 44 4.21 8.52 -2.99
N PRO A 45 4.64 9.78 -2.83
CA PRO A 45 6.02 10.11 -2.42
C PRO A 45 6.42 9.44 -1.11
N GLY A 46 7.65 8.93 -1.04
CA GLY A 46 8.20 8.31 0.17
C GLY A 46 7.60 6.95 0.54
N THR A 47 6.76 6.37 -0.32
CA THR A 47 6.19 5.02 -0.15
C THR A 47 6.48 4.14 -1.36
N ASN A 48 6.26 2.84 -1.21
CA ASN A 48 6.38 1.88 -2.31
C ASN A 48 5.06 1.71 -3.10
N THR A 49 4.14 2.67 -3.04
CA THR A 49 2.80 2.54 -3.62
C THR A 49 2.63 3.44 -4.86
N VAL A 50 1.97 2.90 -5.87
CA VAL A 50 1.47 3.64 -7.05
C VAL A 50 0.02 3.26 -7.30
N TYR A 51 -0.82 4.28 -7.47
CA TYR A 51 -2.23 4.10 -7.81
C TYR A 51 -2.49 4.39 -9.27
N PHE A 52 -3.35 3.58 -9.88
CA PHE A 52 -3.96 3.85 -11.19
C PHE A 52 -5.46 3.89 -11.04
N LEU A 53 -6.08 4.98 -11.46
CA LEU A 53 -7.54 5.11 -11.51
C LEU A 53 -7.95 5.22 -12.97
N GLY A 54 -8.92 4.44 -13.43
CA GLY A 54 -9.35 4.47 -14.83
C GLY A 54 -10.66 3.76 -15.09
N ALA A 55 -11.08 3.74 -16.34
CA ALA A 55 -12.31 3.09 -16.77
C ALA A 55 -12.12 1.56 -16.89
N ALA A 56 -13.02 0.81 -16.27
CA ALA A 56 -13.17 -0.63 -16.40
C ALA A 56 -14.59 -0.94 -16.90
N GLY A 57 -14.76 -0.94 -18.23
CA GLY A 57 -16.09 -0.94 -18.83
C GLY A 57 -16.86 0.33 -18.46
N ASN A 58 -18.05 0.17 -17.87
CA ASN A 58 -18.89 1.30 -17.44
C ASN A 58 -18.54 1.82 -16.04
N ASP A 59 -17.70 1.10 -15.30
CA ASP A 59 -17.35 1.38 -13.93
C ASP A 59 -15.97 2.04 -13.82
N LEU A 60 -15.69 2.64 -12.67
CA LEU A 60 -14.39 3.18 -12.33
C LEU A 60 -13.60 2.13 -11.53
N GLN A 61 -12.32 1.94 -11.85
CA GLN A 61 -11.46 1.00 -11.13
C GLN A 61 -10.21 1.71 -10.62
N LEU A 62 -9.91 1.51 -9.34
CA LEU A 62 -8.63 1.84 -8.71
C LEU A 62 -7.80 0.56 -8.59
N LEU A 63 -6.56 0.61 -9.06
CA LEU A 63 -5.55 -0.43 -8.86
C LEU A 63 -4.40 0.12 -8.03
N SER A 64 -3.85 -0.72 -7.16
CA SER A 64 -2.72 -0.41 -6.29
C SER A 64 -1.56 -1.35 -6.61
N PHE A 65 -0.40 -0.76 -6.89
CA PHE A 65 0.81 -1.50 -7.26
C PHE A 65 1.97 -1.20 -6.35
N ASP A 66 2.81 -2.21 -6.16
CA ASP A 66 4.13 -2.08 -5.58
C ASP A 66 5.08 -1.45 -6.61
N ARG A 67 5.66 -0.29 -6.28
CA ARG A 67 6.46 0.53 -7.19
C ARG A 67 7.71 -0.19 -7.68
N ASN A 68 8.31 -1.04 -6.83
CA ASN A 68 9.59 -1.68 -7.12
C ASN A 68 9.41 -3.00 -7.88
N THR A 69 8.37 -3.77 -7.56
CA THR A 69 8.11 -5.08 -8.19
C THR A 69 7.14 -5.00 -9.36
N PHE A 70 6.42 -3.89 -9.52
CA PHE A 70 5.37 -3.68 -10.53
C PHE A 70 4.18 -4.64 -10.44
N LEU A 71 4.04 -5.33 -9.30
CA LEU A 71 2.95 -6.26 -9.05
C LEU A 71 1.76 -5.53 -8.43
N GLU A 72 0.56 -5.86 -8.91
CA GLU A 72 -0.70 -5.45 -8.27
C GLU A 72 -0.82 -6.16 -6.92
N PHE A 73 -1.19 -5.41 -5.88
CA PHE A 73 -1.49 -5.98 -4.57
C PHE A 73 -2.91 -5.70 -4.09
N ASP A 74 -3.64 -4.78 -4.73
CA ASP A 74 -5.04 -4.49 -4.41
C ASP A 74 -5.79 -3.87 -5.60
N SER A 75 -7.10 -4.08 -5.64
CA SER A 75 -7.99 -3.44 -6.61
C SER A 75 -9.37 -3.15 -6.03
N LYS A 76 -9.97 -2.04 -6.49
CA LYS A 76 -11.33 -1.65 -6.13
C LYS A 76 -12.12 -1.21 -7.35
N LEU A 77 -13.24 -1.87 -7.58
CA LEU A 77 -14.25 -1.43 -8.53
C LEU A 77 -15.27 -0.53 -7.83
N PHE A 78 -15.60 0.60 -8.43
CA PHE A 78 -16.65 1.52 -8.04
C PHE A 78 -17.80 1.39 -9.03
N THR A 79 -18.79 0.59 -8.66
CA THR A 79 -20.02 0.41 -9.44
C THR A 79 -20.95 1.62 -9.30
N ASN A 80 -21.80 1.85 -10.29
CA ASN A 80 -22.72 3.01 -10.36
C ASN A 80 -22.03 4.38 -10.48
N VAL A 81 -20.75 4.40 -10.86
CA VAL A 81 -20.02 5.61 -11.23
C VAL A 81 -19.74 5.52 -12.73
N THR A 82 -20.39 6.35 -13.54
CA THR A 82 -20.14 6.35 -14.98
C THR A 82 -18.66 6.63 -15.23
N SER A 83 -17.97 5.66 -15.81
CA SER A 83 -16.59 5.81 -16.21
C SER A 83 -16.48 6.85 -17.33
N ALA A 84 -15.42 7.65 -17.27
CA ALA A 84 -15.04 8.61 -18.30
C ALA A 84 -13.52 8.74 -18.25
N ARG A 85 -12.91 9.34 -19.29
CA ARG A 85 -11.45 9.50 -19.35
C ARG A 85 -10.96 10.28 -18.13
N MET A 86 -10.01 9.73 -17.37
CA MET A 86 -9.39 10.49 -16.28
C MET A 86 -8.60 11.65 -16.86
N LEU A 87 -8.70 12.82 -16.25
CA LEU A 87 -7.87 13.99 -16.55
C LEU A 87 -6.74 14.16 -15.54
N SER A 88 -7.02 13.89 -14.27
CA SER A 88 -6.05 14.01 -13.18
C SER A 88 -6.42 13.06 -12.04
N LEU A 89 -5.39 12.56 -11.37
CA LEU A 89 -5.46 11.87 -10.08
C LEU A 89 -4.35 12.48 -9.24
N VAL A 90 -4.63 12.92 -8.01
CA VAL A 90 -3.64 13.53 -7.11
C VAL A 90 -3.86 13.07 -5.69
N ARG A 91 -2.80 13.00 -4.90
CA ARG A 91 -2.91 12.84 -3.45
C ARG A 91 -3.58 14.07 -2.86
N ALA A 92 -4.65 13.83 -2.10
CA ALA A 92 -5.49 14.84 -1.45
C ALA A 92 -5.37 14.79 0.09
N GLY A 93 -4.24 14.27 0.58
CA GLY A 93 -3.92 14.18 2.01
C GLY A 93 -3.99 12.75 2.55
N HIS A 94 -4.22 12.65 3.85
CA HIS A 94 -4.27 11.40 4.61
C HIS A 94 -5.52 11.39 5.49
N GLU A 95 -6.11 10.22 5.67
CA GLU A 95 -7.12 9.95 6.70
C GLU A 95 -6.48 10.05 8.09
N PRO A 96 -7.22 10.52 9.12
CA PRO A 96 -6.75 10.50 10.51
C PRO A 96 -6.29 9.11 10.97
N ALA A 97 -6.87 8.04 10.39
CA ALA A 97 -6.52 6.66 10.69
C ALA A 97 -5.26 6.15 9.94
N GLY A 98 -4.64 6.94 9.06
CA GLY A 98 -3.39 6.59 8.38
C GLY A 98 -3.51 6.06 6.95
N GLY A 99 -4.65 6.22 6.29
CA GLY A 99 -4.84 5.86 4.88
C GLY A 99 -4.69 7.05 3.93
N ASP A 100 -4.38 6.83 2.65
CA ASP A 100 -4.29 7.93 1.68
C ASP A 100 -5.67 8.44 1.26
N ARG A 101 -5.75 9.73 0.93
CA ARG A 101 -6.87 10.30 0.16
C ARG A 101 -6.38 10.63 -1.23
N LEU A 102 -7.16 10.26 -2.25
CA LEU A 102 -6.91 10.65 -3.63
C LEU A 102 -8.05 11.54 -4.11
N ALA A 103 -7.75 12.60 -4.85
CA ALA A 103 -8.74 13.38 -5.59
C ALA A 103 -8.55 13.12 -7.09
N PHE A 104 -9.65 13.04 -7.82
CA PHE A 104 -9.61 12.83 -9.26
C PHE A 104 -10.53 13.80 -10.00
N VAL A 105 -10.21 14.01 -11.27
CA VAL A 105 -11.04 14.75 -12.22
C VAL A 105 -11.17 13.92 -13.49
N GLN A 106 -12.39 13.80 -14.01
CA GLN A 106 -12.72 13.11 -15.26
C GLN A 106 -13.04 14.12 -16.37
N SER A 107 -13.03 13.66 -17.62
CA SER A 107 -13.58 14.41 -18.74
C SER A 107 -15.06 14.73 -18.50
N GLY A 108 -15.49 15.93 -18.88
CA GLY A 108 -16.86 16.41 -18.60
C GLY A 108 -17.02 17.07 -17.22
N GLY A 109 -15.93 17.37 -16.52
CA GLY A 109 -15.92 18.22 -15.32
C GLY A 109 -16.30 17.51 -14.02
N ARG A 110 -16.49 16.18 -14.04
CA ARG A 110 -16.76 15.38 -12.84
C ARG A 110 -15.50 15.26 -11.99
N ALA A 111 -15.62 15.44 -10.69
CA ALA A 111 -14.52 15.29 -9.74
C ALA A 111 -14.99 14.55 -8.49
N GLY A 112 -14.08 13.91 -7.79
CA GLY A 112 -14.38 13.17 -6.57
C GLY A 112 -13.16 12.92 -5.70
N ILE A 113 -13.42 12.41 -4.50
CA ILE A 113 -12.41 11.99 -3.54
C ILE A 113 -12.59 10.50 -3.29
N ILE A 114 -11.48 9.77 -3.27
CA ILE A 114 -11.40 8.37 -2.87
C ILE A 114 -10.63 8.34 -1.55
N SER A 115 -11.32 7.90 -0.49
CA SER A 115 -10.69 7.56 0.78
C SER A 115 -10.19 6.13 0.71
N ILE A 116 -8.89 5.94 0.85
CA ILE A 116 -8.25 4.64 0.93
C ILE A 116 -8.07 4.36 2.41
N PRO A 117 -8.85 3.45 3.02
CA PRO A 117 -8.66 3.12 4.42
C PRO A 117 -7.24 2.57 4.64
N PRO A 118 -6.64 2.81 5.80
CA PRO A 118 -5.37 2.17 6.15
C PRO A 118 -5.53 0.65 6.03
N ALA A 119 -4.45 -0.04 5.68
CA ALA A 119 -4.47 -1.49 5.60
C ALA A 119 -4.92 -2.04 6.96
N ALA A 120 -5.99 -2.84 6.98
CA ALA A 120 -6.48 -3.41 8.22
C ALA A 120 -5.35 -4.23 8.87
N PHE A 121 -4.91 -3.80 10.06
CA PHE A 121 -3.94 -4.56 10.82
C PHE A 121 -4.55 -5.94 11.14
N LYS A 122 -3.88 -6.99 10.67
CA LYS A 122 -4.33 -8.37 10.87
C LYS A 122 -3.14 -9.24 11.20
N VAL A 123 -3.20 -9.92 12.34
CA VAL A 123 -2.32 -11.07 12.58
C VAL A 123 -2.74 -12.16 11.61
N ARG A 124 -1.83 -12.55 10.72
CA ARG A 124 -2.09 -13.54 9.66
C ARG A 124 -1.78 -14.95 10.12
N ASN A 125 -0.67 -15.11 10.80
CA ASN A 125 -0.22 -16.41 11.26
C ASN A 125 0.51 -16.27 12.58
N PHE A 126 0.33 -17.25 13.46
CA PHE A 126 1.16 -17.47 14.62
C PHE A 126 1.49 -18.95 14.70
N LEU A 127 2.76 -19.28 14.52
CA LEU A 127 3.29 -20.63 14.67
C LEU A 127 4.15 -20.67 15.92
N SER A 128 4.01 -21.71 16.72
CA SER A 128 4.87 -21.96 17.88
C SER A 128 5.34 -23.39 17.83
N ASN A 129 6.65 -23.59 17.76
CA ASN A 129 7.31 -24.89 17.75
C ASN A 129 8.28 -24.99 18.92
N GLY A 130 7.73 -25.27 20.10
CA GLY A 130 8.49 -25.29 21.35
C GLY A 130 9.01 -23.91 21.71
N SER A 131 10.33 -23.75 21.73
CA SER A 131 10.97 -22.48 22.11
C SER A 131 10.95 -21.42 21.02
N ASN A 132 10.64 -21.76 19.76
CA ASN A 132 10.67 -20.82 18.65
C ASN A 132 9.24 -20.51 18.15
N SER A 133 8.90 -19.24 18.10
CA SER A 133 7.60 -18.74 17.64
C SER A 133 7.79 -17.82 16.43
N GLN A 134 6.85 -17.86 15.51
CA GLN A 134 6.83 -17.02 14.32
C GLN A 134 5.49 -16.32 14.22
N LEU A 135 5.54 -14.99 14.15
CA LEU A 135 4.36 -14.14 14.02
C LEU A 135 4.43 -13.41 12.68
N THR A 136 3.37 -13.54 11.89
CA THR A 136 3.20 -12.81 10.63
C THR A 136 1.99 -11.90 10.71
N TRP A 137 2.13 -10.64 10.31
CA TRP A 137 1.05 -9.65 10.31
C TRP A 137 1.04 -8.79 9.04
N SER A 138 -0.10 -8.17 8.75
CA SER A 138 -0.22 -7.13 7.72
C SER A 138 0.53 -5.87 8.15
N SER A 139 1.39 -5.34 7.28
CA SER A 139 2.24 -4.18 7.56
C SER A 139 2.23 -3.19 6.40
N GLU A 140 2.64 -1.95 6.67
CA GLU A 140 2.85 -0.90 5.69
C GLU A 140 4.36 -0.70 5.49
N ILE A 141 4.82 -0.76 4.24
CA ILE A 141 6.25 -0.63 3.91
C ILE A 141 6.78 0.72 4.43
N GLY A 142 7.91 0.68 5.13
CA GLY A 142 8.54 1.83 5.77
C GLY A 142 8.01 2.15 7.17
N ARG A 143 6.90 1.56 7.60
CA ARG A 143 6.33 1.78 8.93
C ARG A 143 7.01 0.91 9.98
N GLN A 144 7.25 1.49 11.16
CA GLN A 144 7.84 0.78 12.28
C GLN A 144 6.77 0.11 13.14
N TYR A 145 7.04 -1.13 13.51
CA TYR A 145 6.20 -1.95 14.37
C TYR A 145 7.00 -2.45 15.57
N GLN A 146 6.31 -2.61 16.69
CA GLN A 146 6.85 -3.23 17.89
C GLN A 146 6.07 -4.49 18.20
N VAL A 147 6.78 -5.60 18.42
CA VAL A 147 6.18 -6.81 19.01
C VAL A 147 6.35 -6.69 20.52
N GLN A 148 5.22 -6.80 21.21
CA GLN A 148 5.15 -6.74 22.66
C GLN A 148 4.62 -8.06 23.20
N TRP A 149 5.05 -8.41 24.40
CA TRP A 149 4.57 -9.58 25.11
C TRP A 149 4.07 -9.21 26.51
N SER A 150 3.22 -10.08 27.06
CA SER A 150 2.63 -9.94 28.39
C SER A 150 2.27 -11.32 28.96
N ILE A 151 2.23 -11.42 30.29
CA ILE A 151 1.72 -12.61 31.01
C ILE A 151 0.34 -12.39 31.64
N ASP A 152 -0.13 -11.14 31.67
CA ASP A 152 -1.34 -10.72 32.40
C ASP A 152 -2.27 -9.85 31.55
N LEU A 153 -1.97 -9.71 30.24
CA LEU A 153 -2.67 -8.85 29.28
C LEU A 153 -2.69 -7.35 29.65
N THR A 154 -1.99 -6.96 30.71
CA THR A 154 -2.06 -5.63 31.31
C THR A 154 -0.73 -4.92 31.22
N ASN A 155 0.34 -5.58 31.67
CA ASN A 155 1.71 -5.10 31.60
C ASN A 155 2.35 -5.63 30.32
N TRP A 156 2.68 -4.73 29.40
CA TRP A 156 3.24 -5.07 28.09
C TRP A 156 4.69 -4.61 28.00
N THR A 157 5.57 -5.48 27.49
CA THR A 157 6.99 -5.17 27.29
C THR A 157 7.35 -5.33 25.81
N THR A 158 7.95 -4.30 25.22
CA THR A 158 8.52 -4.37 23.87
C THR A 158 9.81 -5.18 23.89
N PHE A 159 9.93 -6.13 22.95
CA PHE A 159 11.15 -6.94 22.81
C PHE A 159 11.64 -7.07 21.37
N ILE A 160 10.83 -6.70 20.38
CA ILE A 160 11.23 -6.58 18.97
C ILE A 160 10.73 -5.26 18.43
N THR A 161 11.60 -4.56 17.72
CA THR A 161 11.25 -3.39 16.91
C THR A 161 11.71 -3.68 15.48
N THR A 162 10.81 -3.48 14.51
CA THR A 162 11.08 -3.81 13.11
C THR A 162 10.46 -2.75 12.19
N THR A 163 11.18 -2.38 11.14
CA THR A 163 10.63 -1.55 10.07
C THR A 163 10.19 -2.47 8.94
N ALA A 164 8.92 -2.42 8.58
CA ALA A 164 8.37 -3.28 7.54
C ALA A 164 8.98 -2.93 6.18
N THR A 165 9.47 -3.95 5.47
CA THR A 165 9.98 -3.81 4.10
C THR A 165 8.99 -4.34 3.06
N GLN A 166 7.95 -5.04 3.51
CA GLN A 166 6.91 -5.64 2.71
C GLN A 166 5.52 -5.38 3.32
N VAL A 167 4.47 -5.66 2.55
CA VAL A 167 3.07 -5.56 3.01
C VAL A 167 2.66 -6.63 4.04
N HIS A 168 3.53 -7.62 4.26
CA HIS A 168 3.45 -8.56 5.37
C HIS A 168 4.82 -8.64 6.05
N THR A 169 4.83 -8.53 7.37
CA THR A 169 6.05 -8.67 8.16
C THR A 169 6.00 -9.98 8.93
N THR A 170 7.06 -10.76 8.86
CA THR A 170 7.24 -11.98 9.66
C THR A 170 8.42 -11.79 10.59
N ASN A 171 8.18 -11.98 11.89
CA ASN A 171 9.25 -12.06 12.88
C ASN A 171 9.26 -13.45 13.52
N THR A 172 10.47 -13.98 13.64
CA THR A 172 10.74 -15.25 14.32
C THR A 172 11.46 -14.91 15.63
N PHE A 173 11.00 -15.44 16.73
CA PHE A 173 11.50 -15.12 18.06
C PHE A 173 11.34 -16.29 19.02
N ASN A 174 12.25 -16.37 19.98
CA ASN A 174 12.10 -17.36 21.02
C ASN A 174 11.04 -16.94 22.03
N SER A 175 10.31 -17.90 22.59
CA SER A 175 9.47 -17.68 23.76
C SER A 175 10.30 -17.01 24.85
N VAL A 176 9.73 -15.96 25.46
CA VAL A 176 10.45 -15.17 26.45
C VAL A 176 10.56 -15.92 27.78
N ARG A 177 9.66 -16.89 28.02
CA ARG A 177 9.68 -17.79 29.16
C ARG A 177 9.82 -19.25 28.74
N ALA A 178 10.41 -20.04 29.64
CA ALA A 178 10.54 -21.49 29.48
C ALA A 178 9.22 -22.25 29.71
N SER A 179 8.25 -21.66 30.42
CA SER A 179 6.95 -22.29 30.70
C SER A 179 5.87 -21.26 31.04
N GLY A 180 4.61 -21.62 30.80
CA GLY A 180 3.44 -20.80 31.13
C GLY A 180 2.79 -20.17 29.89
N ARG A 181 1.69 -19.45 30.11
CA ARG A 181 0.98 -18.73 29.04
C ARG A 181 1.62 -17.36 28.82
N GLU A 182 1.76 -17.00 27.54
CA GLU A 182 2.23 -15.70 27.10
C GLU A 182 1.23 -15.15 26.09
N PHE A 183 1.11 -13.83 26.06
CA PHE A 183 0.28 -13.11 25.10
C PHE A 183 1.17 -12.18 24.30
N TYR A 184 0.90 -12.09 23.00
CA TYR A 184 1.66 -11.28 22.07
C TYR A 184 0.74 -10.29 21.38
N ARG A 185 1.22 -9.07 21.16
CA ARG A 185 0.57 -8.09 20.30
C ARG A 185 1.60 -7.36 19.46
N VAL A 186 1.15 -6.81 18.35
CA VAL A 186 1.95 -5.90 17.54
C VAL A 186 1.30 -4.52 17.63
N VAL A 187 2.12 -3.50 17.81
CA VAL A 187 1.69 -2.11 17.81
C VAL A 187 2.52 -1.32 16.81
N THR A 188 1.92 -0.29 16.21
CA THR A 188 2.67 0.70 15.43
C THR A 188 3.41 1.62 16.40
N ASN A 189 4.67 1.95 16.09
CA ASN A 189 5.37 3.04 16.77
C ASN A 189 4.98 4.39 16.16
#